data_AF-A0ABD0PC86-F1
#
_entry.id   AF-A0ABD0PC86-F1
#
_cell.length_a   1.000
_cell.length_b   1.000
_cell.length_c   1.000
_cell.angle_alpha   90.00
_cell.angle_beta   90.00
_cell.angle_gamma   90.00
#
_symmetry.space_group_name_H-M   'P 1'
#
loop_
_entity.id
_entity.type
_entity.pdbx_description
1 polymer ?
#
loop_
_entity_poly.entity_id
_entity_poly.type
_entity_poly.pdbx_seq_one_letter_code
_entity_poly.pdbx_strand_id
1 'polypeptide(L)' 'EDCVCLTWGLGQYKLLVSCSPFKLEISCDGEEIVTLNPENKLYFETLQDPA' A
#
# COMPACT_ATOMS: atom_id res chain seq x y z
N GLU A 1 9.05 -1.05 -13.26
CA GLU A 1 7.95 -0.83 -12.31
C GLU A 1 8.30 -1.60 -11.05
N ASP A 2 8.57 -0.88 -9.96
CA ASP A 2 8.98 -1.49 -8.69
C ASP A 2 7.74 -1.67 -7.83
N CYS A 3 7.06 -2.80 -8.03
CA CYS A 3 5.88 -3.17 -7.27
C CYS A 3 5.97 -4.61 -6.75
N VAL A 4 5.40 -4.84 -5.58
CA VAL A 4 5.33 -6.15 -4.93
C VAL A 4 3.87 -6.54 -4.76
N CYS A 5 3.54 -7.77 -5.13
CA CYS A 5 2.21 -8.33 -4.93
C CYS A 5 2.28 -9.43 -3.86
N LEU A 6 1.46 -9.29 -2.82
CA LEU A 6 1.27 -10.30 -1.79
C LEU A 6 -0.16 -10.83 -1.87
N THR A 7 -0.31 -12.15 -1.74
CA THR A 7 -1.63 -12.81 -1.80
C THR A 7 -1.81 -13.76 -0.64
N TRP A 8 -3.02 -13.80 -0.06
CA TRP A 8 -3.38 -14.73 1.01
C TRP A 8 -4.84 -15.18 0.86
N GLY A 9 -5.29 -16.12 1.72
CA GLY A 9 -6.64 -16.69 1.65
C GLY A 9 -6.89 -17.39 0.31
N LEU A 10 -6.01 -18.32 -0.09
CA LEU A 10 -6.08 -19.01 -1.38
C LEU A 10 -6.11 -18.07 -2.62
N GLY A 11 -5.65 -16.83 -2.46
CA GLY A 11 -5.60 -15.83 -3.53
C GLY A 11 -6.81 -14.90 -3.59
N GLN A 12 -7.78 -15.05 -2.68
CA GLN A 12 -8.92 -14.15 -2.57
C GLN A 12 -8.46 -12.73 -2.23
N TYR A 13 -7.48 -12.61 -1.32
CA TYR A 13 -6.96 -11.32 -0.88
C TYR A 13 -5.66 -10.99 -1.59
N LYS A 14 -5.54 -9.74 -2.03
CA LYS A 14 -4.32 -9.22 -2.66
C LYS A 14 -3.94 -7.88 -2.06
N LEU A 15 -2.65 -7.68 -1.86
CA LEU A 15 -2.03 -6.40 -1.56
C LEU A 15 -1.03 -6.07 -2.66
N LEU A 16 -1.25 -4.99 -3.40
CA LEU A 16 -0.29 -4.44 -4.34
C LEU A 16 0.42 -3.25 -3.70
N VAL A 17 1.74 -3.33 -3.64
CA VAL A 17 2.63 -2.27 -3.14
C VAL A 17 3.34 -1.65 -4.32
N SER A 18 3.12 -0.37 -4.59
CA SER A 18 3.94 0.41 -5.52
C SER A 18 5.00 1.18 -4.73
N CYS A 19 6.28 1.07 -5.09
CA CYS A 19 7.37 1.68 -4.30
C CYS A 19 7.53 3.19 -4.55
N SER A 20 7.32 3.67 -5.78
CA SER A 20 7.49 5.09 -6.11
C SER A 20 6.50 5.55 -7.21
N PRO A 21 5.54 6.44 -6.90
CA PRO A 21 5.21 6.90 -5.55
C PRO A 21 4.67 5.75 -4.68
N PHE A 22 4.87 5.84 -3.36
CA PHE A 22 4.41 4.80 -2.45
C PHE A 22 2.88 4.71 -2.45
N LYS A 23 2.32 3.55 -2.77
CA LYS A 23 0.87 3.30 -2.76
C LYS A 23 0.59 1.85 -2.37
N LEU A 24 -0.47 1.63 -1.61
CA LEU A 24 -0.95 0.28 -1.26
C LEU A 24 -2.39 0.10 -1.70
N GLU A 25 -2.68 -0.97 -2.43
CA GLU A 25 -4.03 -1.32 -2.89
C GLU A 25 -4.40 -2.71 -2.36
N ILE A 26 -5.51 -2.81 -1.65
CA ILE A 26 -6.04 -4.05 -1.09
C ILE A 26 -7.32 -4.43 -1.81
N SER A 27 -7.39 -5.67 -2.29
CA SER A 27 -8.61 -6.23 -2.89
C SER A 27 -8.98 -7.58 -2.29
N CYS A 28 -10.27 -7.92 -2.34
CA CYS A 28 -10.81 -9.25 -2.06
C CYS A 28 -11.69 -9.68 -3.23
N ASP A 29 -11.48 -10.90 -3.74
CA ASP A 29 -12.24 -11.47 -4.86
C ASP A 29 -12.27 -10.56 -6.12
N GLY A 30 -11.22 -9.75 -6.29
CA GLY A 30 -11.06 -8.81 -7.40
C GLY A 30 -11.71 -7.44 -7.18
N GLU A 31 -12.44 -7.24 -6.08
CA GLU A 31 -13.00 -5.94 -5.71
C GLU A 31 -12.01 -5.16 -4.84
N GLU A 32 -11.73 -3.91 -5.19
CA GLU A 32 -10.92 -3.02 -4.37
C GLU A 32 -11.66 -2.70 -3.07
N ILE A 33 -11.02 -2.97 -1.93
CA ILE A 33 -11.55 -2.67 -0.62
C ILE A 33 -11.00 -1.34 -0.12
N VAL A 34 -9.68 -1.15 -0.25
CA VAL A 34 -8.97 0.01 0.30
C VAL A 34 -7.78 0.37 -0.57
N THR A 35 -7.62 1.67 -0.80
CA THR A 35 -6.38 2.25 -1.31
C THR A 35 -5.79 3.20 -0.27
N LEU A 36 -4.52 2.97 0.10
CA LEU A 36 -3.75 3.86 0.98
C LEU A 36 -2.81 4.73 0.15
N ASN A 37 -2.73 5.99 0.56
CA ASN A 37 -2.03 7.05 -0.16
C ASN A 37 -2.50 7.28 -1.62
N PRO A 38 -3.80 7.25 -1.96
CA PRO A 38 -4.27 7.39 -3.34
C PRO A 38 -3.91 8.75 -3.97
N GLU A 39 -3.81 9.79 -3.14
CA GLU A 39 -3.54 11.17 -3.58
C GLU A 39 -2.09 11.61 -3.32
N ASN A 40 -1.18 10.70 -2.96
CA ASN A 40 0.21 11.00 -2.61
C ASN A 40 0.35 12.04 -1.49
N LYS A 41 -0.53 11.96 -0.48
CA LYS A 41 -0.57 12.84 0.70
C LYS A 41 0.01 12.20 1.97
N LEU A 42 0.51 10.97 1.88
CA LEU A 42 1.22 10.31 2.98
C LEU A 42 2.45 11.14 3.34
N TYR A 43 2.48 11.59 4.58
CA TYR A 43 3.53 12.42 5.10
C TYR A 43 3.83 11.97 6.52
N PHE A 44 5.10 11.68 6.78
CA PHE A 44 5.59 11.41 8.13
C PHE A 44 6.39 12.64 8.59
N GLU A 45 5.98 13.25 9.70
CA GLU A 45 6.77 14.30 10.34
C GLU A 45 8.08 13.71 10.84
N THR A 46 9.19 14.41 10.56
CA THR A 46 10.49 14.02 11.11
C THR A 46 10.57 14.48 12.56
N LEU A 47 10.80 13.55 13.48
CA LEU A 47 11.08 13.86 14.88
C LEU A 47 12.30 14.80 14.96
N GLN A 48 12.13 15.94 15.61
CA GLN A 48 13.23 16.82 15.99
C GLN A 48 13.80 16.31 17.32
N ASP A 49 15.12 16.24 17.44
CA ASP A 49 15.86 15.75 18.61
C ASP A 49 15.53 14.30 19.02
N PRO A 50 15.93 13.29 18.20
CA PRO A 50 15.93 11.91 18.66
C PRO A 50 16.88 11.78 19.85
N ALA A 51 16.34 11.34 21.00
CA ALA A 51 17.09 11.07 22.23
C ALA A 51 18.21 10.03 22.03
#